data_AF-A0A1M6VYC7-F1
#
_entry.id   AF-A0A1M6VYC7-F1
#
_cell.length_a   1.000
_cell.length_b   1.000
_cell.length_c   1.000
_cell.angle_alpha   90.00
_cell.angle_beta   90.00
_cell.angle_gamma   90.00
#
_symmetry.space_group_name_H-M   'P 1'
#
loop_
_entity.id
_entity.type
_entity.pdbx_description
1 polymer ?
#
loop_
_entity_poly.entity_id
_entity_poly.type
_entity_poly.pdbx_seq_one_letter_code
_entity_poly.pdbx_strand_id
1 'polypeptide(L)'
;EEVKVPNGYEKFGDSKFKFEINKDNLGKTIEISAKNLKKQEPPTPSEKLGSIGDTVWIDKNENGIQDKDEFLADKVKVILYKEDGKTKIADMYTANGGKYLFDKLPLGSYRVKFELPEGYKFTKIGSIDKDLDSDADADDTGMTQIITLDDKNNQRLTIDAGIIKLEQKNPIKEVIKAVLPKTGEAFTSFALAGALLVLAGAIVLIVRKYKK
;
A
#
# COMPACT_ATOMS: atom_id res chain seq x y z
N GLU A 1 56.83 -1.42 -23.38
CA GLU A 1 57.47 -0.63 -22.31
C GLU A 1 56.42 0.25 -21.68
N GLU A 2 56.34 0.27 -20.35
CA GLU A 2 55.42 1.16 -19.63
C GLU A 2 56.08 2.54 -19.52
N VAL A 3 55.49 3.55 -20.15
CA VAL A 3 55.99 4.92 -20.11
C VAL A 3 55.79 5.46 -18.70
N LYS A 4 56.88 5.57 -17.93
CA LYS A 4 56.85 6.20 -16.59
C LYS A 4 56.67 7.71 -16.75
N VAL A 5 55.71 8.26 -16.00
CA VAL A 5 55.46 9.71 -15.99
C VAL A 5 56.60 10.42 -15.25
N PRO A 6 57.20 11.49 -15.82
CA PRO A 6 58.26 12.25 -15.14
C PRO A 6 57.80 12.88 -13.82
N ASN A 7 58.73 13.08 -12.89
CA ASN A 7 58.46 13.72 -11.61
C ASN A 7 57.86 15.13 -11.80
N GLY A 8 56.76 15.41 -11.10
CA GLY A 8 56.02 16.67 -11.19
C GLY A 8 54.84 16.67 -12.17
N TYR A 9 54.59 15.56 -12.87
CA TYR A 9 53.44 15.39 -13.77
C TYR A 9 52.55 14.25 -13.29
N GLU A 10 51.23 14.47 -13.27
CA GLU A 10 50.24 13.42 -13.00
C GLU A 10 49.86 12.72 -14.31
N LYS A 11 49.59 11.41 -14.22
CA LYS A 11 49.06 10.65 -15.36
C LYS A 11 47.68 11.22 -15.69
N PHE A 12 47.56 11.91 -16.82
CA PHE A 12 46.27 12.27 -17.40
C PHE A 12 45.48 10.97 -17.62
N GLY A 13 44.38 10.78 -16.89
CA GLY A 13 43.50 9.60 -17.03
C GLY A 13 42.83 9.52 -18.40
N ASP A 14 41.69 8.84 -18.52
CA ASP A 14 40.99 8.61 -19.81
C ASP A 14 40.35 9.87 -20.45
N SER A 15 40.76 11.07 -20.06
CA SER A 15 40.22 12.32 -20.56
C SER A 15 40.62 12.54 -22.01
N LYS A 16 39.63 12.73 -22.90
CA LYS A 16 39.87 13.06 -24.30
C LYS A 16 39.83 14.58 -24.47
N PHE A 17 40.83 15.13 -25.16
CA PHE A 17 40.88 16.55 -25.51
C PHE A 17 40.67 16.72 -27.01
N LYS A 18 39.99 17.80 -27.38
CA LYS A 18 40.05 18.31 -28.75
C LYS A 18 40.96 19.53 -28.76
N PHE A 19 41.97 19.49 -29.62
CA PHE A 19 42.88 20.61 -29.85
C PHE A 19 42.44 21.34 -31.11
N GLU A 20 42.31 22.66 -31.02
CA GLU A 20 42.08 23.53 -32.16
C GLU A 20 43.29 24.44 -32.32
N ILE A 21 43.89 24.40 -33.52
CA ILE A 21 45.05 25.22 -33.88
C ILE A 21 44.56 26.31 -34.83
N ASN A 22 44.52 27.54 -34.34
CA ASN A 22 44.20 28.69 -35.18
C ASN A 22 45.48 29.25 -35.80
N LYS A 23 45.50 29.37 -37.12
CA LYS A 23 46.62 29.92 -37.90
C LYS A 23 46.25 31.28 -38.49
N ASP A 24 47.24 32.16 -38.61
CA ASP A 24 47.10 33.40 -39.36
C ASP A 24 47.05 33.14 -40.88
N ASN A 25 46.83 34.21 -41.65
CA ASN A 25 46.77 34.16 -43.12
C ASN A 25 48.13 33.79 -43.77
N LEU A 26 49.21 33.68 -42.99
CA LEU A 26 50.55 33.25 -43.41
C LEU A 26 50.86 31.82 -42.94
N GLY A 27 49.91 31.14 -42.30
CA GLY A 27 50.03 29.76 -41.82
C GLY A 27 50.74 29.62 -40.46
N LYS A 28 51.04 30.73 -39.77
CA LYS A 28 51.68 30.72 -38.45
C LYS A 28 50.63 30.53 -37.35
N THR A 29 50.91 29.64 -36.39
CA THR A 29 50.01 29.39 -35.26
C THR A 29 49.88 30.64 -34.39
N ILE A 30 48.64 31.09 -34.17
CA ILE A 30 48.31 32.23 -33.31
C ILE A 30 47.93 31.73 -31.90
N GLU A 31 47.11 30.69 -31.83
CA GLU A 31 46.55 30.20 -30.58
C GLU A 31 46.32 28.68 -30.65
N ILE A 32 46.61 28.01 -29.54
CA ILE A 32 46.27 26.61 -29.32
C ILE A 32 45.30 26.58 -28.14
N SER A 33 44.05 26.17 -28.40
CA SER A 33 43.08 25.92 -27.33
C SER A 33 42.83 24.43 -27.18
N ALA A 34 42.76 23.98 -25.94
CA ALA A 34 42.37 22.62 -25.60
C ALA A 34 41.02 22.70 -24.86
N LYS A 35 40.00 22.07 -25.41
CA LYS A 35 38.74 21.88 -24.70
C LYS A 35 38.67 20.46 -24.19
N ASN A 36 38.42 20.33 -22.89
CA ASN A 36 38.13 19.04 -22.29
C ASN A 36 36.82 18.54 -22.90
N LEU A 37 36.84 17.39 -23.56
CA LEU A 37 35.60 16.78 -24.02
C LEU A 37 34.93 16.24 -22.77
N LYS A 38 33.71 16.69 -22.47
CA LYS A 38 32.89 16.00 -21.47
C LYS A 38 32.89 14.53 -21.84
N LYS A 39 33.32 13.67 -20.92
CA LYS A 39 33.08 12.23 -21.03
C LYS A 39 31.57 12.13 -21.26
N GLN A 40 31.16 11.74 -22.46
CA GLN A 40 29.82 11.22 -22.63
C GLN A 40 29.85 9.94 -21.81
N GLU A 41 29.44 10.05 -20.55
CA GLU A 41 29.08 8.87 -19.80
C GLU A 41 28.07 8.14 -20.70
N PRO A 42 28.26 6.82 -20.93
CA PRO A 42 27.25 6.05 -21.64
C PRO A 42 25.90 6.40 -21.01
N PRO A 43 24.81 6.54 -21.79
CA PRO A 43 23.50 6.78 -21.20
C PRO A 43 23.34 5.76 -20.09
N THR A 44 23.15 6.23 -18.86
CA THR A 44 22.99 5.37 -17.69
C THR A 44 21.96 4.32 -18.10
N PRO A 45 22.26 3.01 -18.04
CA PRO A 45 21.26 2.00 -18.34
C PRO A 45 20.01 2.38 -17.54
N SER A 46 18.90 2.61 -18.23
CA SER A 46 17.63 2.92 -17.57
C SER A 46 17.43 1.85 -16.51
N GLU A 47 17.56 2.22 -15.24
CA GLU A 47 17.43 1.26 -14.15
C GLU A 47 16.06 0.62 -14.28
N LYS A 48 16.02 -0.70 -14.37
CA LYS A 48 14.75 -1.42 -14.49
C LYS A 48 14.04 -1.29 -13.16
N LEU A 49 12.92 -0.58 -13.17
CA LEU A 49 12.08 -0.41 -11.99
C LEU A 49 10.89 -1.36 -12.05
N GLY A 50 10.27 -1.56 -10.90
CA GLY A 50 9.09 -2.37 -10.73
C GLY A 50 7.95 -1.67 -10.00
N SER A 51 6.87 -2.42 -9.82
CA SER A 51 5.66 -1.94 -9.16
C SER A 51 4.98 -3.04 -8.36
N ILE A 52 4.34 -2.64 -7.26
CA ILE A 52 3.54 -3.50 -6.39
C ILE A 52 2.17 -2.86 -6.19
N GLY A 53 1.10 -3.62 -6.37
CA GLY A 53 -0.26 -3.13 -6.16
C GLY A 53 -1.30 -4.21 -6.35
N ASP A 54 -2.55 -3.80 -6.18
CA ASP A 54 -3.73 -4.22 -6.93
C ASP A 54 -4.97 -3.69 -6.20
N THR A 55 -5.63 -4.49 -5.35
CA THR A 55 -6.96 -4.19 -4.80
C THR A 55 -7.14 -4.54 -3.33
N VAL A 56 -8.05 -3.81 -2.68
CA VAL A 56 -8.70 -4.23 -1.44
C VAL A 56 -10.20 -4.31 -1.68
N TRP A 57 -10.85 -5.39 -1.24
CA TRP A 57 -12.28 -5.62 -1.45
C TRP A 57 -13.00 -6.09 -0.19
N ILE A 58 -14.31 -5.89 -0.15
CA ILE A 58 -15.19 -6.33 0.93
C ILE A 58 -15.71 -7.72 0.58
N ASP A 59 -15.11 -8.73 1.21
CA ASP A 59 -15.54 -10.12 1.12
C ASP A 59 -16.86 -10.28 1.90
N LYS A 60 -17.96 -10.39 1.16
CA LYS A 60 -19.31 -10.39 1.72
C LYS A 60 -19.75 -11.79 2.14
N ASN A 61 -19.24 -12.81 1.47
CA ASN A 61 -19.64 -14.20 1.69
C ASN A 61 -18.61 -14.98 2.54
N GLU A 62 -17.53 -14.32 2.95
CA GLU A 62 -16.44 -14.82 3.78
C GLU A 62 -15.72 -16.04 3.16
N ASN A 63 -15.67 -16.10 1.82
CA ASN A 63 -15.05 -17.20 1.09
C ASN A 63 -13.54 -16.99 0.83
N GLY A 64 -13.03 -15.76 0.97
CA GLY A 64 -11.63 -15.41 0.73
C GLY A 64 -11.25 -15.26 -0.75
N ILE A 65 -12.23 -15.08 -1.63
CA ILE A 65 -12.10 -14.97 -3.08
C ILE A 65 -12.72 -13.63 -3.51
N GLN A 66 -12.08 -12.92 -4.42
CA GLN A 66 -12.67 -11.71 -4.98
C GLN A 66 -13.80 -12.05 -5.97
N ASP A 67 -15.05 -11.98 -5.51
CA ASP A 67 -16.22 -12.24 -6.35
C ASP A 67 -16.70 -10.99 -7.11
N LYS A 68 -17.34 -11.19 -8.26
CA LYS A 68 -17.77 -10.10 -9.17
C LYS A 68 -18.79 -9.14 -8.54
N ASP A 69 -19.58 -9.61 -7.59
CA ASP A 69 -20.61 -8.83 -6.91
C ASP A 69 -20.13 -8.19 -5.59
N GLU A 70 -18.83 -8.32 -5.29
CA GLU A 70 -18.24 -7.75 -4.08
C GLU A 70 -17.81 -6.30 -4.26
N PHE A 71 -17.91 -5.54 -3.17
CA PHE A 71 -17.61 -4.12 -3.19
C PHE A 71 -16.11 -3.90 -3.04
N LEU A 72 -15.56 -2.98 -3.84
CA LEU A 72 -14.17 -2.56 -3.68
C LEU A 72 -14.06 -1.58 -2.49
N ALA A 73 -12.96 -1.66 -1.74
CA ALA A 73 -12.79 -0.99 -0.46
C ALA A 73 -11.82 0.20 -0.53
N ASP A 74 -12.35 1.41 -0.69
CA ASP A 74 -11.58 2.65 -0.58
C ASP A 74 -11.22 3.00 0.88
N LYS A 75 -10.20 3.85 1.05
CA LYS A 75 -9.73 4.40 2.33
C LYS A 75 -9.14 3.37 3.31
N VAL A 76 -8.68 2.24 2.81
CA VAL A 76 -7.85 1.30 3.56
C VAL A 76 -6.40 1.75 3.46
N LYS A 77 -5.69 1.84 4.60
CA LYS A 77 -4.31 2.29 4.59
C LYS A 77 -3.40 1.13 4.21
N VAL A 78 -2.49 1.38 3.26
CA VAL A 78 -1.54 0.41 2.72
C VAL A 78 -0.12 0.96 2.89
N ILE A 79 0.77 0.17 3.47
CA ILE A 79 2.14 0.57 3.81
C ILE A 79 3.13 -0.38 3.15
N LEU A 80 4.10 0.18 2.42
CA LEU A 80 5.21 -0.56 1.85
C LEU A 80 6.41 -0.56 2.80
N TYR A 81 6.94 -1.75 3.06
CA TYR A 81 8.14 -1.99 3.87
C TYR A 81 9.24 -2.65 3.03
N LYS A 82 10.49 -2.53 3.51
CA LYS A 82 11.57 -3.45 3.10
C LYS A 82 11.28 -4.88 3.56
N GLU A 83 12.08 -5.84 3.08
CA GLU A 83 11.96 -7.27 3.44
C GLU A 83 11.95 -7.56 4.95
N ASP A 84 12.57 -6.68 5.76
CA ASP A 84 12.62 -6.78 7.21
C ASP A 84 11.27 -6.59 7.91
N GLY A 85 10.25 -6.11 7.19
CA GLY A 85 8.91 -5.83 7.71
C GLY A 85 8.84 -4.68 8.71
N LYS A 86 9.91 -3.88 8.86
CA LYS A 86 10.04 -2.82 9.87
C LYS A 86 10.41 -1.47 9.26
N THR A 87 11.25 -1.46 8.23
CA THR A 87 11.69 -0.24 7.57
C THR A 87 10.64 0.22 6.56
N LYS A 88 9.81 1.19 6.95
CA LYS A 88 8.80 1.79 6.08
C LYS A 88 9.45 2.53 4.92
N ILE A 89 8.93 2.32 3.71
CA ILE A 89 9.35 3.00 2.47
C ILE A 89 8.32 4.07 2.10
N ALA A 90 7.04 3.70 2.05
CA ALA A 90 5.94 4.56 1.64
C ALA A 90 4.61 4.08 2.24
N ASP A 91 3.58 4.92 2.20
CA ASP A 91 2.20 4.53 2.45
C ASP A 91 1.21 5.33 1.60
N MET A 92 0.01 4.77 1.46
CA MET A 92 -1.11 5.41 0.78
C MET A 92 -2.43 4.88 1.30
N TYR A 93 -3.53 5.44 0.81
CA TYR A 93 -4.87 4.90 1.00
C TYR A 93 -5.39 4.35 -0.31
N THR A 94 -6.11 3.23 -0.26
CA THR A 94 -6.84 2.72 -1.42
C THR A 94 -7.84 3.75 -1.93
N ALA A 95 -7.97 3.83 -3.25
CA ALA A 95 -8.85 4.76 -3.94
C ALA A 95 -9.31 4.18 -5.28
N ASN A 96 -10.24 4.87 -5.95
CA ASN A 96 -10.72 4.51 -7.28
C ASN A 96 -11.29 3.09 -7.34
N GLY A 97 -12.03 2.67 -6.30
CA GLY A 97 -12.54 1.32 -6.19
C GLY A 97 -11.47 0.38 -5.64
N GLY A 98 -10.97 0.67 -4.45
CA GLY A 98 -10.10 -0.22 -3.68
C GLY A 98 -8.68 -0.38 -4.21
N LYS A 99 -8.31 0.33 -5.28
CA LYS A 99 -7.01 0.17 -5.93
C LYS A 99 -5.89 0.91 -5.19
N TYR A 100 -4.69 0.35 -5.27
CA TYR A 100 -3.45 0.98 -4.81
C TYR A 100 -2.26 0.58 -5.70
N LEU A 101 -1.24 1.43 -5.79
CA LEU A 101 -0.06 1.16 -6.60
C LEU A 101 1.17 1.90 -6.05
N PHE A 102 2.21 1.14 -5.72
CA PHE A 102 3.56 1.64 -5.54
C PHE A 102 4.33 1.43 -6.84
N ASP A 103 4.67 2.52 -7.54
CA ASP A 103 5.44 2.49 -8.78
C ASP A 103 6.92 2.84 -8.56
N LYS A 104 7.74 2.68 -9.60
CA LYS A 104 9.15 3.11 -9.64
C LYS A 104 10.01 2.53 -8.51
N LEU A 105 9.71 1.31 -8.10
CA LEU A 105 10.47 0.60 -7.08
C LEU A 105 11.75 0.01 -7.68
N PRO A 106 12.92 0.19 -7.07
CA PRO A 106 14.10 -0.59 -7.43
C PRO A 106 13.81 -2.09 -7.31
N LEU A 107 14.48 -2.92 -8.11
CA LEU A 107 14.42 -4.37 -7.93
C LEU A 107 14.91 -4.75 -6.52
N GLY A 108 14.26 -5.73 -5.90
CA GLY A 108 14.50 -6.09 -4.51
C GLY A 108 13.31 -6.77 -3.84
N SER A 109 13.42 -6.93 -2.52
CA SER A 109 12.45 -7.65 -1.70
C SER A 109 11.68 -6.68 -0.80
N TYR A 110 10.36 -6.83 -0.80
CA TYR A 110 9.42 -5.93 -0.14
C TYR A 110 8.37 -6.69 0.65
N ARG A 111 7.63 -5.97 1.51
CA ARG A 111 6.39 -6.45 2.12
C ARG A 111 5.35 -5.34 2.09
N VAL A 112 4.09 -5.70 1.96
CA VAL A 112 2.97 -4.76 2.04
C VAL A 112 2.19 -5.05 3.32
N LYS A 113 1.77 -4.00 4.02
CA LYS A 113 0.89 -4.09 5.19
C LYS A 113 -0.39 -3.33 4.93
N PHE A 114 -1.51 -3.99 5.18
CA PHE A 114 -2.83 -3.38 5.19
C PHE A 114 -3.24 -3.05 6.64
N GLU A 115 -3.71 -1.83 6.88
CA GLU A 115 -4.27 -1.43 8.18
C GLU A 115 -5.78 -1.20 8.02
N LEU A 116 -6.56 -2.05 8.68
CA LEU A 116 -8.01 -2.03 8.57
C LEU A 116 -8.64 -0.86 9.35
N PRO A 117 -9.71 -0.26 8.82
CA PRO A 117 -10.56 0.62 9.61
C PRO A 117 -11.30 -0.14 10.71
N GLU A 118 -11.77 0.58 11.73
CA GLU A 118 -12.56 -0.01 12.81
C GLU A 118 -13.83 -0.70 12.26
N GLY A 119 -14.15 -1.86 12.84
CA GLY A 119 -15.31 -2.65 12.42
C GLY A 119 -15.06 -3.55 11.20
N TYR A 120 -13.80 -3.83 10.87
CA TYR A 120 -13.43 -4.80 9.85
C TYR A 120 -12.43 -5.83 10.41
N LYS A 121 -12.43 -7.03 9.81
CA LYS A 121 -11.39 -8.07 9.97
C LYS A 121 -10.90 -8.49 8.59
N PHE A 122 -9.72 -9.09 8.48
CA PHE A 122 -9.29 -9.71 7.22
C PHE A 122 -10.15 -10.96 6.94
N THR A 123 -10.36 -11.25 5.66
CA THR A 123 -10.85 -12.55 5.24
C THR A 123 -9.73 -13.57 5.18
N LYS A 124 -10.09 -14.85 5.18
CA LYS A 124 -9.14 -15.98 5.03
C LYS A 124 -8.52 -16.00 3.63
N ILE A 125 -7.41 -16.70 3.48
CA ILE A 125 -6.92 -17.08 2.16
C ILE A 125 -7.90 -18.09 1.55
N GLY A 126 -8.55 -17.74 0.43
CA GLY A 126 -9.66 -18.52 -0.13
C GLY A 126 -9.42 -19.15 -1.51
N SER A 127 -8.49 -18.63 -2.30
CA SER A 127 -8.23 -19.08 -3.68
C SER A 127 -6.78 -19.56 -3.87
N ILE A 128 -6.58 -20.49 -4.81
CA ILE A 128 -5.24 -20.85 -5.32
C ILE A 128 -4.79 -19.93 -6.47
N ASP A 129 -5.76 -19.24 -7.07
CA ASP A 129 -5.53 -18.24 -8.10
C ASP A 129 -5.12 -16.93 -7.42
N LYS A 130 -3.91 -16.47 -7.75
CA LYS A 130 -3.27 -15.31 -7.15
C LYS A 130 -3.86 -13.97 -7.58
N ASP A 131 -4.64 -13.97 -8.65
CA ASP A 131 -5.35 -12.77 -9.10
C ASP A 131 -6.67 -12.57 -8.31
N LEU A 132 -7.08 -13.57 -7.51
CA LEU A 132 -8.37 -13.58 -6.83
C LEU A 132 -8.27 -13.93 -5.33
N ASP A 133 -7.07 -14.23 -4.81
CA ASP A 133 -6.86 -14.56 -3.40
C ASP A 133 -6.51 -13.32 -2.55
N SER A 134 -6.55 -13.47 -1.23
CA SER A 134 -6.08 -12.44 -0.30
C SER A 134 -4.65 -12.76 0.08
N ASP A 135 -3.69 -11.88 -0.21
CA ASP A 135 -2.28 -12.06 0.19
C ASP A 135 -1.96 -11.48 1.57
N ALA A 136 -2.82 -10.58 2.06
CA ALA A 136 -2.74 -10.14 3.45
C ALA A 136 -2.86 -11.36 4.36
N ASP A 137 -1.91 -11.50 5.29
CA ASP A 137 -1.99 -12.52 6.32
C ASP A 137 -3.26 -12.29 7.17
N ALA A 138 -4.27 -13.09 6.84
CA ALA A 138 -5.60 -13.06 7.42
C ALA A 138 -5.59 -13.31 8.93
N ASP A 139 -4.59 -14.05 9.42
CA ASP A 139 -4.58 -14.68 10.73
C ASP A 139 -3.69 -13.96 11.75
N ASP A 140 -2.97 -12.88 11.39
CA ASP A 140 -1.97 -12.26 12.28
C ASP A 140 -1.95 -10.70 12.27
N THR A 141 -1.46 -10.07 11.19
CA THR A 141 -1.06 -8.64 11.22
C THR A 141 -1.45 -7.80 10.00
N GLY A 142 -2.07 -8.40 8.98
CA GLY A 142 -2.33 -7.74 7.70
C GLY A 142 -1.08 -7.50 6.85
N MET A 143 0.05 -8.15 7.19
CA MET A 143 1.31 -8.09 6.45
C MET A 143 1.35 -9.22 5.42
N THR A 144 1.88 -8.95 4.23
CA THR A 144 2.10 -9.99 3.21
C THR A 144 3.36 -10.82 3.51
N GLN A 145 3.50 -11.93 2.79
CA GLN A 145 4.80 -12.56 2.58
C GLN A 145 5.77 -11.64 1.82
N ILE A 146 7.03 -12.07 1.68
CA ILE A 146 8.03 -11.31 0.91
C ILE A 146 7.64 -11.29 -0.57
N ILE A 147 7.59 -10.10 -1.13
CA ILE A 147 7.33 -9.80 -2.53
C ILE A 147 8.66 -9.46 -3.19
N THR A 148 9.12 -10.31 -4.09
CA THR A 148 10.34 -10.09 -4.86
C THR A 148 10.01 -9.39 -6.19
N LEU A 149 10.72 -8.30 -6.46
CA LEU A 149 10.83 -7.65 -7.76
C LEU A 149 12.19 -7.99 -8.37
N ASP A 150 12.19 -8.67 -9.50
CA ASP A 150 13.40 -9.03 -10.23
C ASP A 150 13.24 -8.71 -11.73
N ASP A 151 14.26 -8.99 -12.54
CA ASP A 151 14.23 -8.71 -13.97
C ASP A 151 13.12 -9.44 -14.74
N LYS A 152 12.57 -10.53 -14.20
CA LYS A 152 11.49 -11.30 -14.83
C LYS A 152 10.13 -10.92 -14.28
N ASN A 153 10.07 -10.51 -13.01
CA ASN A 153 8.86 -10.27 -12.24
C ASN A 153 8.90 -8.88 -11.59
N ASN A 154 9.16 -7.84 -12.38
CA ASN A 154 9.19 -6.47 -11.89
C ASN A 154 7.79 -5.86 -11.73
N GLN A 155 6.72 -6.58 -12.06
CA GLN A 155 5.35 -6.12 -11.86
C GLN A 155 4.60 -7.16 -11.02
N ARG A 156 4.20 -6.77 -9.81
CA ARG A 156 3.45 -7.60 -8.87
C ARG A 156 2.11 -6.93 -8.63
N LEU A 157 1.16 -7.19 -9.52
CA LEU A 157 -0.17 -6.57 -9.57
C LEU A 157 -1.27 -7.56 -9.16
N THR A 158 -0.95 -8.39 -8.17
CA THR A 158 -1.74 -9.50 -7.65
C THR A 158 -1.55 -9.56 -6.14
N ILE A 159 -1.40 -8.38 -5.52
CA ILE A 159 -1.14 -8.26 -4.08
C ILE A 159 -2.37 -7.64 -3.46
N ASP A 160 -3.26 -8.49 -2.99
CA ASP A 160 -4.62 -8.09 -2.65
C ASP A 160 -4.96 -8.33 -1.18
N ALA A 161 -6.03 -7.70 -0.70
CA ALA A 161 -6.55 -7.94 0.64
C ALA A 161 -8.08 -7.95 0.66
N GLY A 162 -8.65 -9.07 1.11
CA GLY A 162 -10.08 -9.17 1.36
C GLY A 162 -10.43 -8.82 2.81
N ILE A 163 -11.50 -8.05 3.00
CA ILE A 163 -11.92 -7.57 4.33
C ILE A 163 -13.39 -7.88 4.58
N ILE A 164 -13.71 -8.31 5.79
CA ILE A 164 -15.08 -8.62 6.20
C ILE A 164 -15.55 -7.53 7.17
N LYS A 165 -16.72 -6.95 6.88
CA LYS A 165 -17.35 -5.97 7.77
C LYS A 165 -17.94 -6.69 8.98
N LEU A 166 -17.51 -6.29 10.17
CA LEU A 166 -18.08 -6.77 11.42
C LEU A 166 -19.44 -6.11 11.65
N GLU A 167 -20.48 -6.92 11.79
CA GLU A 167 -21.79 -6.44 12.21
C GLU A 167 -21.69 -5.80 13.60
N GLN A 168 -21.77 -4.47 13.65
CA GLN A 168 -21.93 -3.75 14.90
C GLN A 168 -23.31 -4.12 15.46
N LYS A 169 -23.34 -4.97 16.49
CA LYS A 169 -24.59 -5.24 17.23
C LYS A 169 -25.12 -3.91 17.73
N ASN A 170 -26.13 -3.35 17.04
CA ASN A 170 -26.79 -2.14 17.49
C ASN A 170 -27.43 -2.46 18.86
N PRO A 171 -26.94 -1.87 19.97
CA PRO A 171 -27.42 -2.23 21.29
C PRO A 171 -28.93 -1.98 21.42
N ILE A 172 -29.47 -1.02 20.66
CA ILE A 172 -30.91 -0.73 20.62
C ILE A 172 -31.68 -1.86 19.92
N LYS A 173 -31.12 -2.49 18.88
CA LYS A 173 -31.77 -3.59 18.15
C LYS A 173 -31.82 -4.87 18.99
N GLU A 174 -30.76 -5.14 19.77
CA GLU A 174 -30.73 -6.27 20.71
C GLU A 174 -31.65 -6.02 21.91
N VAL A 175 -31.69 -4.79 22.46
CA VAL A 175 -32.64 -4.43 23.52
C VAL A 175 -34.09 -4.53 23.03
N ILE A 176 -34.42 -4.02 21.84
CA ILE A 176 -35.77 -4.14 21.27
C ILE A 176 -36.11 -5.61 21.00
N LYS A 177 -35.18 -6.43 20.49
CA LYS A 177 -35.40 -7.87 20.26
C LYS A 177 -35.54 -8.66 21.57
N ALA A 178 -34.90 -8.22 22.65
CA ALA A 178 -35.04 -8.80 23.98
C ALA A 178 -36.32 -8.34 24.70
N VAL A 179 -36.83 -7.15 24.39
CA VAL A 179 -38.03 -6.56 25.00
C VAL A 179 -39.31 -6.92 24.22
N LEU A 180 -39.22 -7.19 22.92
CA LEU A 180 -40.35 -7.66 22.11
C LEU A 180 -40.58 -9.17 22.33
N PRO A 181 -41.75 -9.61 22.79
CA PRO A 181 -42.05 -11.03 22.92
C PRO A 181 -42.08 -11.70 21.53
N LYS A 182 -41.40 -12.85 21.40
CA LYS A 182 -41.39 -13.70 20.18
C LYS A 182 -42.68 -14.51 20.06
N THR A 183 -43.82 -13.86 19.97
CA THR A 183 -45.10 -14.57 19.83
C THR A 183 -45.83 -13.98 18.63
N GLY A 184 -45.96 -14.78 17.57
CA GLY A 184 -46.85 -14.53 16.44
C GLY A 184 -48.33 -14.72 16.81
N GLU A 185 -48.73 -14.25 17.99
CA GLU A 185 -50.09 -14.29 18.50
C GLU A 185 -50.41 -12.88 19.00
N ALA A 186 -51.49 -12.31 18.47
CA ALA A 186 -51.87 -10.93 18.68
C ALA A 186 -52.21 -10.66 20.15
N PHE A 187 -51.35 -9.91 20.85
CA PHE A 187 -51.69 -9.36 22.16
C PHE A 187 -52.57 -8.14 21.99
N THR A 188 -53.88 -8.37 21.98
CA THR A 188 -54.87 -7.31 22.23
C THR A 188 -54.84 -6.95 23.71
N SER A 189 -54.43 -5.72 23.98
CA SER A 189 -54.65 -4.94 25.22
C SER A 189 -53.91 -5.37 26.51
N PHE A 190 -53.31 -4.37 27.17
CA PHE A 190 -52.81 -4.29 28.55
C PHE A 190 -51.32 -4.52 28.89
N ALA A 191 -50.48 -5.13 28.05
CA ALA A 191 -49.06 -5.31 28.42
C ALA A 191 -48.11 -4.14 28.07
N LEU A 192 -48.57 -3.12 27.31
CA LEU A 192 -47.68 -2.06 26.80
C LEU A 192 -47.39 -0.93 27.81
N ALA A 193 -48.20 -0.76 28.87
CA ALA A 193 -48.01 0.33 29.82
C ALA A 193 -46.95 0.03 30.89
N GLY A 194 -46.71 -1.25 31.22
CA GLY A 194 -45.76 -1.63 32.28
C GLY A 194 -44.30 -1.52 31.85
N ALA A 195 -43.96 -1.92 30.63
CA ALA A 195 -42.57 -1.97 30.15
C ALA A 195 -42.00 -0.58 29.81
N LEU A 196 -42.83 0.38 29.39
CA LEU A 196 -42.41 1.76 29.10
C LEU A 196 -42.07 2.55 30.37
N LEU A 197 -42.75 2.28 31.50
CA LEU A 197 -42.49 2.96 32.78
C LEU A 197 -41.15 2.54 33.41
N VAL A 198 -40.69 1.30 33.22
CA VAL A 198 -39.40 0.83 33.75
C VAL A 198 -38.21 1.45 32.98
N LEU A 199 -38.34 1.64 31.66
CA LEU A 199 -37.29 2.25 30.83
C LEU A 199 -37.13 3.75 31.09
N ALA A 200 -38.23 4.49 31.30
CA ALA A 200 -38.15 5.90 31.68
C ALA A 200 -37.45 6.07 33.06
N GLY A 201 -37.72 5.18 34.02
CA GLY A 201 -37.08 5.19 35.34
C GLY A 201 -35.56 4.92 35.28
N ALA A 202 -35.12 3.98 34.45
CA ALA A 202 -33.70 3.67 34.28
C ALA A 202 -32.91 4.80 33.61
N ILE A 203 -33.50 5.47 32.60
CA ILE A 203 -32.87 6.61 31.92
C ILE A 203 -32.73 7.81 32.88
N VAL A 204 -33.74 8.10 33.71
CA VAL A 204 -33.68 9.17 34.72
C VAL A 204 -32.59 8.91 35.77
N LEU A 205 -32.38 7.65 36.18
CA LEU A 205 -31.32 7.28 37.13
C LEU A 205 -29.91 7.42 36.53
N ILE A 206 -29.74 7.08 35.26
CA ILE A 206 -28.45 7.24 34.56
C ILE A 206 -28.09 8.72 34.44
N VAL A 207 -29.03 9.59 34.05
CA VAL A 207 -28.78 11.05 33.92
C VAL A 207 -28.41 11.69 35.27
N ARG A 208 -28.95 11.21 36.40
CA ARG A 208 -28.68 11.77 37.74
C ARG A 208 -27.29 11.40 38.28
N LYS A 209 -26.67 10.32 37.81
CA LYS A 209 -25.31 9.91 38.19
C LYS A 209 -24.22 10.71 37.49
N TYR A 210 -24.50 11.27 36.31
CA TYR A 210 -23.54 12.05 35.50
C TYR A 210 -23.55 13.57 35.79
N LYS A 211 -24.40 14.04 36.72
CA LYS A 211 -24.49 15.46 37.14
C LYS A 211 -23.91 15.74 38.53
N LYS A 212 -23.12 14.84 39.10
CA LYS A 212 -22.36 15.04 40.34
C LYS A 212 -20.87 14.93 40.07
#